data_AF-A0A0B7B062-F1
#
_entry.id   AF-A0A0B7B062-F1
#
_cell.length_a   1.000
_cell.length_b   1.000
_cell.length_c   1.000
_cell.angle_alpha   90.00
_cell.angle_beta   90.00
_cell.angle_gamma   90.00
#
_symmetry.space_group_name_H-M   'P 1'
#
loop_
_entity.id
_entity.type
_entity.pdbx_description
1 polymer ?
#
loop_
_entity_poly.entity_id
_entity_poly.type
_entity_poly.pdbx_seq_one_letter_code
_entity_poly.pdbx_strand_id
1 'polypeptide(L)'
;MSLGLTMLRLLLAVGPRDGDDEDSSVAASLSTLQPYWEAMEELVSADKVLSLGICDLTKDELEDLYNWAKVKPSIDQVNLQSCCVMPKDLTEYAKSVNVQLLTHNDRPVLVTEEALQETVLNVSTEPDSAGWSPQWVVRYSGILKCRGIIKMKGYIVHARRGNKKLLL
;
A
#
# COMPACT_ATOMS: atom_id res chain seq x y z
N MET A 1 25.19 10.68 5.60
CA MET A 1 24.09 11.53 6.14
C MET A 1 23.02 10.61 6.71
N SER A 2 22.92 10.49 8.04
CA SER A 2 21.82 9.74 8.65
C SER A 2 20.56 10.61 8.56
N LEU A 3 19.46 10.08 8.01
CA LEU A 3 18.22 10.85 7.81
C LEU A 3 17.54 11.31 9.13
N GLY A 4 18.13 11.01 10.29
CA GLY A 4 17.52 11.27 11.60
C GLY A 4 16.17 10.57 11.79
N LEU A 5 15.86 9.60 10.92
CA LEU A 5 14.69 8.75 11.00
C LEU A 5 14.98 7.67 12.04
N THR A 6 14.27 7.72 13.16
CA THR A 6 14.50 6.82 14.29
C THR A 6 13.85 5.45 14.09
N MET A 7 12.96 5.31 13.10
CA MET A 7 12.29 4.06 12.79
C MET A 7 11.67 4.13 11.39
N LEU A 8 11.91 3.12 10.56
CA LEU A 8 11.18 2.89 9.31
C LEU A 8 10.09 1.85 9.57
N ARG A 9 8.86 2.16 9.15
CA ARG A 9 7.73 1.23 9.12
C ARG A 9 7.29 1.08 7.67
N LEU A 10 7.04 -0.16 7.27
CA LEU A 10 6.60 -0.48 5.92
C LEU A 10 5.17 -1.02 5.98
N LEU A 11 4.30 -0.47 5.14
CA LEU A 11 2.91 -0.88 4.99
C LEU A 11 2.73 -1.37 3.55
N LEU A 12 2.21 -2.57 3.39
CA LEU A 12 1.81 -3.11 2.10
C LEU A 12 0.34 -2.80 1.88
N ALA A 13 0.02 -2.08 0.81
CA ALA A 13 -1.36 -1.92 0.37
C ALA A 13 -1.61 -2.89 -0.78
N VAL A 14 -2.70 -3.65 -0.69
CA VAL A 14 -3.15 -4.48 -1.80
C VAL A 14 -3.89 -3.58 -2.78
N GLY A 15 -3.60 -3.70 -4.07
CA GLY A 15 -4.22 -2.88 -5.13
C GLY A 15 -5.76 -3.04 -5.17
N PRO A 16 -6.45 -2.17 -5.92
CA PRO A 16 -7.90 -2.20 -6.00
C PRO A 16 -8.40 -3.60 -6.38
N ARG A 17 -9.38 -4.06 -5.60
CA ARG A 17 -10.11 -5.30 -5.82
C ARG A 17 -11.16 -4.96 -6.88
N ASP A 18 -10.84 -5.15 -8.15
CA ASP A 18 -11.80 -4.88 -9.24
C ASP A 18 -13.08 -5.70 -8.98
N GLY A 19 -14.20 -4.99 -8.82
CA GLY A 19 -15.51 -5.59 -8.58
C GLY A 19 -16.54 -4.56 -8.12
N ASP A 20 -17.14 -3.85 -9.08
CA ASP A 20 -18.46 -3.21 -8.90
C ASP A 20 -19.61 -4.27 -8.88
N ASP A 21 -19.26 -5.56 -8.89
CA ASP A 21 -20.16 -6.68 -8.71
C ASP A 21 -20.00 -7.23 -7.28
N GLU A 22 -21.05 -7.16 -6.47
CA GLU A 22 -21.11 -7.64 -5.07
C GLU A 22 -20.81 -9.16 -4.88
N ASP A 23 -20.38 -9.88 -5.93
CA ASP A 23 -20.15 -11.33 -5.90
C ASP A 23 -18.85 -11.80 -6.61
N SER A 24 -17.98 -10.89 -7.07
CA SER A 24 -16.65 -11.25 -7.60
C SER A 24 -15.53 -10.47 -6.93
N SER A 25 -15.52 -10.46 -5.59
CA SER A 25 -14.31 -10.07 -4.87
C SER A 25 -13.22 -11.11 -5.18
N VAL A 26 -12.28 -10.78 -6.05
CA VAL A 26 -10.99 -11.49 -6.06
C VAL A 26 -10.36 -11.23 -4.70
N ALA A 27 -10.57 -12.16 -3.78
CA ALA A 27 -9.88 -12.18 -2.50
C ALA A 27 -8.39 -12.01 -2.78
N ALA A 28 -7.72 -11.17 -1.98
CA ALA A 28 -6.28 -11.07 -2.01
C ALA A 28 -5.74 -12.42 -1.53
N SER A 29 -5.62 -13.36 -2.46
CA SER A 29 -5.21 -14.71 -2.15
C SER A 29 -3.85 -14.65 -1.49
N LEU A 30 -3.66 -15.40 -0.40
CA LEU A 30 -2.42 -15.43 0.34
C LEU A 30 -1.21 -15.63 -0.60
N SER A 31 -1.37 -16.44 -1.65
CA SER A 31 -0.36 -16.67 -2.70
C SER A 31 0.11 -15.39 -3.43
N THR A 32 -0.76 -14.39 -3.58
CA THR A 32 -0.40 -13.10 -4.18
C THR A 32 0.40 -12.24 -3.20
N LEU A 33 0.10 -12.34 -1.89
CA LEU A 33 0.76 -11.57 -0.84
C LEU A 33 2.11 -12.13 -0.43
N GLN A 34 2.25 -13.46 -0.45
CA GLN A 34 3.46 -14.20 -0.07
C GLN A 34 4.76 -13.58 -0.61
N PRO A 35 4.96 -13.40 -1.94
CA PRO A 35 6.23 -12.90 -2.46
C PRO A 35 6.56 -11.49 -1.97
N TYR A 36 5.54 -10.64 -1.78
CA TYR A 36 5.75 -9.29 -1.25
C TYR A 36 6.08 -9.33 0.24
N TRP A 37 5.38 -10.17 1.00
CA TRP A 37 5.62 -10.29 2.44
C TRP A 37 7.00 -10.89 2.73
N GLU A 38 7.44 -11.92 2.00
CA GLU A 38 8.80 -12.47 2.12
C GLU A 38 9.87 -11.39 1.89
N ALA A 39 9.72 -10.58 0.83
CA ALA A 39 10.63 -9.47 0.57
C ALA A 39 10.62 -8.42 1.71
N MET A 40 9.47 -8.19 2.36
CA MET A 40 9.36 -7.31 3.52
C MET A 40 10.00 -7.92 4.77
N GLU A 41 9.86 -9.23 4.98
CA GLU A 41 10.52 -9.96 6.07
C GLU A 41 12.05 -9.89 5.94
N GLU A 42 12.59 -9.97 4.73
CA GLU A 42 14.02 -9.76 4.46
C GLU A 42 14.50 -8.36 4.84
N LEU A 43 13.67 -7.33 4.66
CA LEU A 43 14.02 -5.97 5.08
C LEU A 43 14.04 -5.81 6.61
N VAL A 44 13.23 -6.60 7.32
CA VAL A 44 13.26 -6.67 8.78
C VAL A 44 14.48 -7.42 9.27
N SER A 45 14.81 -8.57 8.66
CA SER A 45 16.00 -9.34 9.03
C SER A 45 17.31 -8.60 8.74
N ALA A 46 17.30 -7.67 7.77
CA ALA A 46 18.40 -6.76 7.48
C ALA A 46 18.43 -5.49 8.37
N ASP A 47 17.60 -5.41 9.42
CA ASP A 47 17.48 -4.26 10.34
C ASP A 47 17.16 -2.92 9.64
N LYS A 48 16.59 -2.96 8.43
CA LYS A 48 16.21 -1.74 7.68
C LYS A 48 14.83 -1.23 8.08
N VAL A 49 13.94 -2.14 8.46
CA VAL A 49 12.55 -1.88 8.83
C VAL A 49 12.30 -2.44 10.22
N LEU A 50 11.68 -1.66 11.11
CA LEU A 50 11.39 -2.11 12.47
C LEU A 50 10.08 -2.91 12.56
N SER A 51 9.08 -2.51 11.78
CA SER A 51 7.76 -3.14 11.84
C SER A 51 7.09 -3.15 10.48
N LEU A 52 6.35 -4.23 10.23
CA LEU A 52 5.55 -4.41 9.03
C LEU A 52 4.07 -4.17 9.34
N GLY A 53 3.30 -3.85 8.31
CA GLY A 53 1.86 -3.85 8.36
C GLY A 53 1.28 -3.95 6.97
N ILE A 54 -0.04 -4.00 6.93
CA ILE A 54 -0.84 -4.24 5.74
C ILE A 54 -1.96 -3.20 5.68
N CYS A 55 -2.64 -3.11 4.53
CA CYS A 55 -3.83 -2.29 4.38
C CYS A 55 -4.93 -3.11 3.68
N ASP A 56 -6.17 -2.79 4.02
CA ASP A 56 -7.40 -3.25 3.36
C ASP A 56 -7.58 -4.78 3.30
N LEU A 57 -7.13 -5.50 4.35
CA LEU A 57 -7.44 -6.92 4.51
C LEU A 57 -8.77 -7.16 5.21
N THR A 58 -9.45 -8.24 4.82
CA THR A 58 -10.55 -8.80 5.60
C THR A 58 -10.03 -9.59 6.79
N LYS A 59 -10.92 -9.98 7.71
CA LYS A 59 -10.56 -10.79 8.88
C LYS A 59 -9.89 -12.10 8.45
N ASP A 60 -10.49 -12.82 7.51
CA ASP A 60 -10.00 -14.14 7.09
C ASP A 60 -8.63 -14.02 6.40
N GLU A 61 -8.43 -12.99 5.58
CA GLU A 61 -7.14 -12.72 4.93
C GLU A 61 -6.05 -12.32 5.95
N LEU A 62 -6.41 -11.49 6.93
CA LEU A 62 -5.50 -11.12 8.01
C LEU A 62 -5.12 -12.34 8.84
N GLU A 63 -6.07 -13.23 9.12
CA GLU A 63 -5.83 -14.47 9.86
C GLU A 63 -4.92 -15.43 9.10
N ASP A 64 -5.18 -15.64 7.80
CA ASP A 64 -4.33 -16.46 6.93
C ASP A 64 -2.90 -15.92 6.86
N LEU A 65 -2.75 -14.61 6.61
CA LEU A 65 -1.45 -13.94 6.59
C LEU A 65 -0.75 -14.04 7.94
N TYR A 66 -1.48 -13.78 9.03
CA TYR A 66 -0.93 -13.83 10.38
C TYR A 66 -0.45 -15.24 10.73
N ASN A 67 -1.20 -16.28 10.37
CA ASN A 67 -0.82 -17.67 10.66
C ASN A 67 0.42 -18.10 9.87
N TRP A 68 0.51 -17.72 8.59
CA TRP A 68 1.62 -18.11 7.71
C TRP A 68 2.90 -17.29 7.94
N ALA A 69 2.80 -15.97 8.17
CA ALA A 69 3.95 -15.06 8.23
C ALA A 69 4.90 -15.36 9.40
N LYS A 70 6.21 -15.21 9.18
CA LYS A 70 7.23 -15.32 10.23
C LYS A 70 7.29 -14.02 11.04
N VAL A 71 7.30 -12.88 10.35
CA VAL A 71 7.18 -11.55 10.97
C VAL A 71 5.71 -11.14 10.90
N LYS A 72 5.07 -11.09 12.07
CA LYS A 72 3.64 -10.78 12.15
C LYS A 72 3.38 -9.31 11.77
N PRO A 73 2.28 -9.02 11.03
CA PRO A 73 1.86 -7.65 10.82
C PRO A 73 1.59 -7.00 12.17
N SER A 74 2.09 -5.78 12.38
CA SER A 74 1.85 -5.00 13.59
C SER A 74 0.66 -4.04 13.44
N ILE A 75 0.32 -3.73 12.19
CA ILE A 75 -0.70 -2.75 11.82
C ILE A 75 -1.48 -3.28 10.63
N ASP A 76 -2.78 -3.03 10.66
CA ASP A 76 -3.65 -3.12 9.49
C ASP A 76 -4.39 -1.78 9.32
N GLN A 77 -4.24 -1.14 8.16
CA GLN A 77 -4.94 0.10 7.83
C GLN A 77 -6.19 -0.20 7.03
N VAL A 78 -7.35 0.13 7.58
CA VAL A 78 -8.65 -0.12 6.93
C VAL A 78 -9.18 1.16 6.29
N ASN A 79 -9.60 1.07 5.04
CA ASN A 79 -10.24 2.18 4.35
C ASN A 79 -11.69 2.36 4.84
N LEU A 80 -11.99 3.55 5.37
CA LEU A 80 -13.32 3.88 5.91
C LEU A 80 -14.29 4.47 4.87
N GLN A 81 -13.94 4.51 3.57
CA GLN A 81 -14.84 5.06 2.55
C GLN A 81 -16.18 4.32 2.45
N SER A 82 -16.25 3.06 2.89
CA SER A 82 -17.44 2.22 2.68
C SER A 82 -18.34 2.03 3.90
N CYS A 83 -17.93 2.43 5.12
CA CYS A 83 -18.80 2.38 6.31
C CYS A 83 -18.15 3.11 7.50
N CYS A 84 -18.89 3.98 8.20
CA CYS A 84 -18.41 4.70 9.40
C CYS A 84 -18.15 3.78 10.62
N VAL A 85 -18.30 2.46 10.47
CA VAL A 85 -18.18 1.47 11.54
C VAL A 85 -17.25 0.36 11.08
N MET A 86 -16.13 0.21 11.79
CA MET A 86 -15.20 -0.88 11.56
C MET A 86 -15.86 -2.22 11.92
N PRO A 87 -15.70 -3.29 11.10
CA PRO A 87 -16.29 -4.59 11.40
C PRO A 87 -15.88 -5.07 12.79
N LYS A 88 -16.87 -5.49 13.59
CA LYS A 88 -16.63 -5.94 14.97
C LYS A 88 -15.71 -7.15 15.01
N ASP A 89 -15.93 -8.10 14.10
CA ASP A 89 -15.18 -9.35 14.04
C ASP A 89 -13.69 -9.10 13.73
N LEU A 90 -13.39 -8.18 12.81
CA LEU A 90 -12.02 -7.74 12.52
C LEU A 90 -11.40 -7.05 13.75
N THR A 91 -12.17 -6.20 14.43
CA THR A 91 -11.70 -5.49 15.62
C THR A 91 -11.38 -6.43 16.78
N GLU A 92 -12.21 -7.44 17.00
CA GLU A 92 -12.01 -8.44 18.06
C GLU A 92 -10.80 -9.32 17.76
N TYR A 93 -10.65 -9.77 16.51
CA TYR A 93 -9.49 -10.53 16.08
C TYR A 93 -8.20 -9.70 16.19
N ALA A 94 -8.17 -8.49 15.62
CA ALA A 94 -6.98 -7.64 15.69
C ALA A 94 -6.57 -7.34 17.15
N LYS A 95 -7.54 -7.16 18.06
CA LYS A 95 -7.26 -7.03 19.50
C LYS A 95 -6.67 -8.30 20.11
N SER A 96 -7.16 -9.49 19.74
CA SER A 96 -6.67 -10.76 20.30
C SER A 96 -5.24 -11.07 19.86
N VAL A 97 -4.88 -10.70 18.62
CA VAL A 97 -3.51 -10.88 18.07
C VAL A 97 -2.61 -9.65 18.23
N ASN A 98 -3.08 -8.62 18.95
CA ASN A 98 -2.38 -7.36 19.19
C ASN A 98 -1.91 -6.63 17.92
N VAL A 99 -2.74 -6.65 16.88
CA VAL A 99 -2.59 -5.87 15.65
C VAL A 99 -3.30 -4.53 15.83
N GLN A 100 -2.60 -3.43 15.55
CA GLN A 100 -3.19 -2.11 15.64
C GLN A 100 -4.00 -1.80 14.37
N LEU A 101 -5.31 -1.62 14.52
CA LEU A 101 -6.16 -1.12 13.44
C LEU A 101 -6.03 0.40 13.34
N LEU A 102 -5.63 0.89 12.16
CA LEU A 102 -5.62 2.30 11.82
C LEU A 102 -6.61 2.55 10.69
N THR A 103 -7.02 3.79 10.52
CA THR A 103 -7.96 4.17 9.46
C THR A 103 -7.27 5.06 8.45
N HIS A 104 -7.60 4.87 7.18
CA HIS A 104 -7.20 5.77 6.11
C HIS A 104 -8.39 6.07 5.21
N ASN A 105 -8.22 7.10 4.38
CA ASN A 105 -9.21 7.56 3.41
C ASN A 105 -8.51 7.78 2.05
N ASP A 106 -7.55 6.90 1.76
CA ASP A 106 -6.85 6.95 0.48
C ASP A 106 -7.80 6.42 -0.60
N ARG A 107 -7.67 6.95 -1.82
CA ARG A 107 -8.40 6.41 -2.96
C ARG A 107 -7.81 5.05 -3.33
N PRO A 108 -8.64 4.09 -3.81
CA PRO A 108 -8.15 2.79 -4.27
C PRO A 108 -7.07 2.91 -5.35
N VAL A 109 -7.22 3.89 -6.25
CA VAL A 109 -6.19 4.26 -7.23
C VAL A 109 -5.59 5.62 -6.82
N LEU A 110 -4.32 5.59 -6.40
CA LEU A 110 -3.60 6.79 -5.95
C LEU A 110 -3.21 7.72 -7.11
N VAL A 111 -2.77 7.18 -8.23
CA VAL A 111 -2.36 7.90 -9.43
C VAL A 111 -2.96 7.19 -10.62
N THR A 112 -3.84 7.86 -11.37
CA THR A 112 -4.45 7.30 -12.57
C THR A 112 -3.53 7.50 -13.78
N GLU A 113 -3.78 6.74 -14.85
CA GLU A 113 -3.04 6.89 -16.10
C GLU A 113 -3.22 8.30 -16.67
N GLU A 114 -4.44 8.83 -16.63
CA GLU A 114 -4.77 10.16 -17.15
C GLU A 114 -4.04 11.25 -16.37
N ALA A 115 -4.08 11.18 -15.03
CA ALA A 115 -3.42 12.16 -14.17
C ALA A 115 -1.89 12.15 -14.37
N LEU A 116 -1.30 10.97 -14.60
CA LEU A 116 0.11 10.83 -14.89
C LEU A 116 0.45 11.44 -16.26
N GLN A 117 -0.31 11.12 -17.30
CA GLN A 117 -0.08 11.61 -18.66
C GLN A 117 -0.25 13.13 -18.73
N GLU A 118 -1.27 13.70 -18.08
CA GLU A 118 -1.48 15.15 -17.96
C GLU A 118 -0.30 15.83 -17.26
N THR A 119 0.19 15.25 -16.16
CA THR A 119 1.36 15.79 -15.44
C THR A 119 2.62 15.79 -16.30
N VAL A 120 2.85 14.72 -17.07
CA VAL A 120 4.00 14.63 -17.99
C VAL A 120 3.85 15.59 -19.16
N LEU A 121 2.63 15.79 -19.67
CA LEU A 121 2.33 16.74 -20.74
C LEU A 121 2.69 18.16 -20.33
N ASN A 122 2.38 18.56 -19.09
CA ASN A 122 2.68 19.90 -18.57
C ASN A 122 4.18 20.27 -18.57
N VAL A 123 5.06 19.27 -18.66
CA VAL A 123 6.53 19.45 -18.64
C VAL A 123 7.22 18.93 -19.90
N SER A 124 6.47 18.38 -20.86
CA SER A 124 7.00 17.77 -22.08
C SER A 124 6.09 18.01 -23.29
N THR A 125 6.12 17.12 -24.28
CA THR A 125 5.31 17.22 -25.51
C THR A 125 4.25 16.12 -25.53
N GLU A 126 3.15 16.34 -26.26
CA GLU A 126 2.08 15.34 -26.51
C GLU A 126 2.57 13.93 -26.88
N PRO A 127 3.52 13.74 -27.83
CA PRO A 127 4.01 12.40 -28.13
C PRO A 127 4.78 11.77 -26.96
N ASP A 128 5.41 12.57 -26.10
CA ASP A 128 6.20 12.11 -24.95
C ASP A 128 5.37 11.84 -23.70
N SER A 129 4.22 12.50 -23.53
CA SER A 129 3.25 12.21 -22.49
C SER A 129 2.40 10.97 -22.81
N ALA A 130 2.27 10.60 -24.07
CA ALA A 130 1.49 9.44 -24.47
C ALA A 130 2.13 8.10 -24.04
N GLY A 131 1.27 7.20 -23.55
CA GLY A 131 1.61 5.79 -23.32
C GLY A 131 2.32 5.50 -22.00
N TRP A 132 2.37 6.45 -21.07
CA TRP A 132 2.80 6.22 -19.69
C TRP A 132 1.69 5.59 -18.88
N SER A 133 1.98 4.53 -18.13
CA SER A 133 1.07 3.94 -17.15
C SER A 133 1.77 3.75 -15.80
N PRO A 134 1.12 4.12 -14.67
CA PRO A 134 1.65 3.84 -13.34
C PRO A 134 1.63 2.33 -13.08
N GLN A 135 2.68 1.82 -12.45
CA GLN A 135 2.81 0.41 -12.08
C GLN A 135 2.57 0.20 -10.59
N TRP A 136 3.20 1.05 -9.77
CA TRP A 136 3.01 1.07 -8.32
C TRP A 136 3.30 2.46 -7.76
N VAL A 137 2.71 2.72 -6.60
CA VAL A 137 2.89 3.97 -5.87
C VAL A 137 3.20 3.64 -4.42
N VAL A 138 4.26 4.24 -3.89
CA VAL A 138 4.64 4.14 -2.48
C VAL A 138 4.43 5.49 -1.82
N ARG A 139 3.59 5.52 -0.78
CA ARG A 139 3.47 6.68 0.10
C ARG A 139 4.44 6.52 1.26
N TYR A 140 5.29 7.52 1.51
CA TYR A 140 6.16 7.55 2.68
C TYR A 140 5.80 8.72 3.60
N SER A 141 6.04 8.53 4.89
CA SER A 141 5.87 9.55 5.91
C SER A 141 6.93 9.37 6.98
N GLY A 142 7.73 10.41 7.23
CA GLY A 142 8.73 10.45 8.30
C GLY A 142 8.17 11.21 9.49
N ILE A 143 7.97 10.51 10.61
CA ILE A 143 7.42 11.08 11.85
C ILE A 143 8.52 11.21 12.89
N LEU A 144 8.62 12.38 13.52
CA LEU A 144 9.49 12.60 14.67
C LEU A 144 8.76 12.14 15.95
N LYS A 145 9.07 10.92 16.40
CA LYS A 145 8.38 10.24 17.52
C LYS A 145 8.17 11.09 18.77
N CYS A 146 9.19 11.84 19.20
CA CYS A 146 9.12 12.60 20.45
C CYS A 146 8.12 13.75 20.42
N ARG A 147 7.55 14.09 19.26
CA ARG A 147 6.61 15.21 19.11
C ARG A 147 5.36 14.87 18.30
N GLY A 148 5.26 13.65 17.75
CA GLY A 148 4.17 13.28 16.83
C GLY A 148 4.12 14.12 15.55
N ILE A 149 5.21 14.84 15.23
CA ILE A 149 5.26 15.76 14.09
C ILE A 149 5.64 14.98 12.83
N ILE A 150 4.85 15.13 11.76
CA ILE A 150 5.21 14.65 10.42
C ILE A 150 6.29 15.60 9.88
N LYS A 151 7.53 15.12 9.81
CA LYS A 151 8.68 15.87 9.28
C LYS A 151 8.71 15.87 7.76
N MET A 152 8.29 14.76 7.15
CA MET A 152 8.24 14.60 5.70
C MET A 152 7.09 13.69 5.31
N LYS A 153 6.45 13.97 4.19
CA LYS A 153 5.45 13.12 3.55
C LYS A 153 5.65 13.26 2.04
N GLY A 154 5.51 12.16 1.32
CA GLY A 154 5.63 12.18 -0.12
C GLY A 154 5.18 10.86 -0.75
N TYR A 155 5.28 10.83 -2.07
CA TYR A 155 4.95 9.68 -2.89
C TYR A 155 6.13 9.38 -3.81
N ILE A 156 6.36 8.10 -4.06
CA ILE A 156 7.27 7.59 -5.08
C ILE A 156 6.41 6.82 -6.06
N VAL A 157 6.46 7.22 -7.33
CA VAL A 157 5.68 6.59 -8.39
C VAL A 157 6.65 5.89 -9.33
N HIS A 158 6.39 4.62 -9.61
CA HIS A 158 7.03 3.93 -10.72
C HIS A 158 6.03 3.83 -11.87
N ALA A 159 6.45 4.31 -13.03
CA ALA A 159 5.65 4.28 -14.24
C ALA A 159 6.46 3.69 -15.39
N ARG A 160 5.75 3.07 -16.33
CA ARG A 160 6.33 2.48 -17.52
C ARG A 160 5.71 3.11 -18.76
N ARG A 161 6.52 3.44 -19.75
CA ARG A 161 6.05 3.85 -21.08
C ARG A 161 5.92 2.63 -21.98
N GLY A 162 4.73 2.38 -22.50
CA GLY A 162 4.49 1.37 -23.52
C GLY A 162 4.98 1.87 -24.87
N ASN A 163 5.90 1.14 -25.52
CA ASN A 163 6.27 1.41 -26.90
C ASN A 163 5.14 0.93 -27.83
N LYS A 164 4.10 1.74 -28.01
CA LYS A 164 3.26 1.59 -29.19
C LYS A 164 4.12 2.05 -30.37
N LYS A 165 4.67 1.09 -31.14
CA LYS A 165 5.16 1.39 -32.48
C LYS A 165 4.00 2.06 -33.21
N LEU A 166 4.13 3.33 -33.54
CA LEU A 166 3.34 3.95 -34.59
C LEU A 166 3.62 3.12 -35.84
N LEU A 167 2.71 2.20 -36.16
CA LEU A 167 2.67 1.58 -37.48
C LEU A 167 2.24 2.71 -38.43
N LEU A 168 3.24 3.31 -39.07
CA LEU A 168 3.10 4.16 -40.24
C LEU A 168 2.49 3.37 -41.40
#